data_AF-A0ABD5SQ48-F1
#
_entry.id   AF-A0ABD5SQ48-F1
#
_cell.length_a   1.000
_cell.length_b   1.000
_cell.length_c   1.000
_cell.angle_alpha   90.00
_cell.angle_beta   90.00
_cell.angle_gamma   90.00
#
_symmetry.space_group_name_H-M   'P 1'
#
loop_
_entity.id
_entity.type
_entity.pdbx_description
1 polymer ?
#
loop_
_entity_poly.entity_id
_entity_poly.type
_entity_poly.pdbx_seq_one_letter_code
_entity_poly.pdbx_strand_id
1 'polypeptide(L)'
;MVAIGLLVNPAAGRDIRRLTGGASVVDDYAKRRVAECVLDGLTVAGDPLEVLIMPDRAGIADHVVAEAPDEIEATTLEMPVEETAADTRRAAARFREAVDVGHRDARHLGGLGRVG
;
A
#
# COMPACT_ATOMS: atom_id res chain seq x y z
N MET A 1 -14.07 8.68 3.68
CA MET A 1 -12.91 7.80 3.96
C MET A 1 -12.50 7.20 2.63
N VAL A 2 -11.27 7.47 2.21
CA VAL A 2 -10.69 6.96 0.96
C VAL A 2 -9.67 5.90 1.33
N ALA A 3 -9.79 4.71 0.74
CA ALA A 3 -8.88 3.59 0.97
C ALA A 3 -7.86 3.49 -0.18
N ILE A 4 -6.58 3.37 0.16
CA ILE A 4 -5.46 3.27 -0.79
C ILE A 4 -4.69 1.98 -0.53
N GLY A 5 -4.46 1.20 -1.58
CA GLY A 5 -3.55 0.05 -1.53
C GLY A 5 -2.14 0.45 -1.95
N LEU A 6 -1.16 0.30 -1.06
CA LEU A 6 0.26 0.53 -1.34
C LEU A 6 1.00 -0.79 -1.56
N LEU A 7 1.61 -0.94 -2.73
CA LEU A 7 2.20 -2.20 -3.17
C LEU A 7 3.69 -2.04 -3.40
N VAL A 8 4.49 -2.48 -2.45
CA VAL A 8 5.96 -2.38 -2.51
C VAL A 8 6.56 -3.75 -2.76
N ASN A 9 6.94 -4.04 -4.00
CA ASN A 9 7.57 -5.31 -4.36
C ASN A 9 9.07 -5.33 -3.96
N PRO A 10 9.51 -6.14 -2.98
CA PRO A 10 10.90 -6.17 -2.54
C PRO A 10 11.89 -6.65 -3.62
N ALA A 11 11.43 -7.55 -4.50
CA ALA A 11 12.26 -8.15 -5.55
C ALA A 11 12.48 -7.22 -6.75
N ALA A 12 11.65 -6.20 -6.93
CA ALA A 12 11.74 -5.29 -8.06
C ALA A 12 13.09 -4.53 -8.07
N GLY A 13 13.71 -4.44 -9.24
CA GLY A 13 14.94 -3.66 -9.45
C GLY A 13 16.24 -4.26 -8.88
N ARG A 14 16.19 -5.44 -8.23
CA ARG A 14 17.39 -6.06 -7.62
C ARG A 14 18.36 -6.67 -8.64
N ASP A 15 17.83 -7.32 -9.68
CA ASP A 15 18.63 -8.19 -10.55
C ASP A 15 18.84 -7.64 -11.98
N ILE A 16 18.44 -6.39 -12.24
CA ILE A 16 18.64 -5.74 -13.54
C ILE A 16 20.12 -5.51 -13.86
N ARG A 17 20.96 -5.30 -12.84
CA ARG A 17 22.41 -5.12 -13.00
C ARG A 17 23.16 -6.33 -13.56
N ARG A 18 22.56 -7.53 -13.53
CA ARG A 18 23.14 -8.73 -14.18
C ARG A 18 22.87 -8.77 -15.68
N LEU A 19 21.93 -7.98 -16.16
CA LEU A 19 21.50 -7.95 -17.55
C LEU A 19 22.08 -6.75 -18.32
N THR A 20 22.40 -5.65 -17.64
CA THR A 20 23.01 -4.47 -18.26
C THR A 20 24.04 -3.81 -17.32
N GLY A 21 25.24 -3.52 -17.84
CA GLY A 21 26.37 -3.03 -17.03
C GLY A 21 26.23 -1.61 -16.45
N GLY A 22 25.14 -0.89 -16.77
CA GLY A 22 24.88 0.48 -16.32
C GLY A 22 23.60 0.66 -15.49
N ALA A 23 22.91 -0.43 -15.11
CA ALA A 23 21.68 -0.30 -14.34
C ALA A 23 21.94 -0.08 -12.85
N SER A 24 21.26 0.92 -12.27
CA SER A 24 21.21 1.14 -10.82
C SER A 24 20.26 0.15 -10.15
N VAL A 25 20.67 -0.36 -9.00
CA VAL A 25 19.85 -1.22 -8.14
C VAL A 25 19.03 -0.35 -7.20
N VAL A 26 17.76 -0.67 -7.03
CA VAL A 26 16.94 -0.12 -5.94
C VAL A 26 16.92 -1.17 -4.84
N ASP A 27 17.65 -0.91 -3.75
CA ASP A 27 17.64 -1.77 -2.58
C ASP A 27 16.36 -1.59 -1.74
N ASP A 28 16.23 -2.34 -0.65
CA ASP A 28 15.02 -2.30 0.18
C ASP A 28 14.91 -0.99 0.96
N TYR A 29 16.02 -0.34 1.29
CA TYR A 29 16.03 0.97 1.92
C TYR A 29 15.48 2.06 1.00
N ALA A 30 15.92 2.09 -0.26
CA ALA A 30 15.40 3.02 -1.25
C ALA A 30 13.90 2.80 -1.49
N LYS A 31 13.42 1.55 -1.47
CA LYS A 31 11.98 1.26 -1.55
C LYS A 31 11.19 1.77 -0.34
N ARG A 32 11.72 1.63 0.88
CA ARG A 32 11.13 2.19 2.10
C ARG A 32 11.00 3.71 2.01
N ARG A 33 12.09 4.41 1.66
CA ARG A 33 12.09 5.87 1.51
C ARG A 33 11.08 6.37 0.49
N VAL A 34 10.90 5.64 -0.62
CA VAL A 34 9.86 5.97 -1.61
C VAL A 34 8.46 5.77 -1.04
N ALA A 35 8.23 4.69 -0.30
CA ALA A 35 6.94 4.42 0.34
C ALA A 35 6.59 5.47 1.42
N GLU A 36 7.54 5.84 2.28
CA GLU A 36 7.40 6.94 3.24
C GLU A 36 7.05 8.26 2.55
N CYS A 37 7.78 8.62 1.48
CA CYS A 37 7.52 9.84 0.72
C CYS A 37 6.12 9.85 0.09
N VAL A 38 5.61 8.67 -0.34
CA VAL A 38 4.23 8.54 -0.81
C VAL A 38 3.25 8.81 0.33
N LEU A 39 3.45 8.24 1.52
CA LEU A 39 2.61 8.51 2.69
C LEU A 39 2.63 10.00 3.08
N ASP A 40 3.80 10.61 3.18
CA ASP A 40 3.92 12.04 3.47
C ASP A 40 3.13 12.89 2.48
N GLY A 41 3.21 12.57 1.17
CA GLY A 41 2.48 13.29 0.14
C GLY A 41 0.96 13.12 0.22
N LEU A 42 0.47 11.98 0.74
CA LEU A 42 -0.95 11.71 0.91
C LEU A 42 -1.61 12.59 1.99
N THR A 43 -0.84 13.07 2.98
CA THR A 43 -1.34 13.97 4.04
C THR A 43 -1.97 15.26 3.48
N VAL A 44 -1.56 15.68 2.27
CA VAL A 44 -2.05 16.90 1.62
C VAL A 44 -3.47 16.73 1.05
N ALA A 45 -3.99 15.50 0.94
CA ALA A 45 -5.31 15.23 0.35
C ALA A 45 -6.49 15.76 1.19
N GLY A 46 -6.29 16.02 2.49
CA GLY A 46 -7.27 16.68 3.36
C GLY A 46 -8.47 15.83 3.81
N ASP A 47 -8.68 14.65 3.22
CA ASP A 47 -9.67 13.66 3.66
C ASP A 47 -9.02 12.61 4.59
N PRO A 48 -9.78 11.97 5.50
CA PRO A 48 -9.28 10.83 6.26
C PRO A 48 -8.97 9.65 5.31
N LEU A 49 -7.71 9.21 5.35
CA LEU A 49 -7.13 8.17 4.51
C LEU A 49 -6.80 6.91 5.30
N GLU A 50 -7.22 5.77 4.77
CA GLU A 50 -6.76 4.46 5.19
C GLU A 50 -5.80 3.92 4.12
N VAL A 51 -4.61 3.48 4.53
CA VAL A 51 -3.60 2.91 3.62
C VAL A 51 -3.30 1.48 4.01
N LEU A 52 -3.62 0.54 3.13
CA LEU A 52 -3.29 -0.87 3.29
C LEU A 52 -2.01 -1.20 2.51
N ILE A 53 -1.00 -1.73 3.19
CA ILE A 53 0.33 -1.98 2.64
C ILE A 53 0.53 -3.50 2.43
N MET A 54 1.06 -3.91 1.28
CA MET A 54 1.39 -5.32 1.03
C MET A 54 2.49 -5.81 2.00
N PRO A 55 2.31 -6.92 2.73
CA PRO A 55 3.35 -7.47 3.60
C PRO A 55 4.54 -8.00 2.82
N ASP A 56 5.72 -8.01 3.45
CA ASP A 56 6.93 -8.57 2.89
C ASP A 56 7.90 -9.09 3.97
N ARG A 57 8.86 -9.94 3.56
CA ARG A 57 9.89 -10.46 4.48
C ARG A 57 11.15 -9.59 4.60
N ALA A 58 11.28 -8.56 3.77
CA ALA A 58 12.37 -7.60 3.86
C ALA A 58 12.08 -6.49 4.89
N GLY A 59 10.92 -6.52 5.55
CA GLY A 59 10.52 -5.56 6.58
C GLY A 59 10.28 -4.15 6.02
N ILE A 60 9.85 -4.05 4.76
CA ILE A 60 9.49 -2.76 4.16
C ILE A 60 8.14 -2.30 4.73
N ALA A 61 7.13 -3.17 4.70
CA ALA A 61 5.78 -2.88 5.17
C ALA A 61 5.77 -2.47 6.64
N ASP A 62 6.39 -3.27 7.51
CA ASP A 62 6.44 -3.00 8.95
C ASP A 62 7.09 -1.65 9.27
N HIS A 63 8.15 -1.30 8.53
CA HIS A 63 8.81 0.00 8.70
C HIS A 63 7.94 1.15 8.23
N VAL A 64 7.32 1.02 7.05
CA VAL A 64 6.45 2.05 6.49
C VAL A 64 5.22 2.29 7.36
N VAL A 65 4.65 1.24 7.96
CA VAL A 65 3.56 1.38 8.96
C VAL A 65 4.04 2.11 10.21
N ALA A 66 5.23 1.76 10.73
CA ALA A 66 5.76 2.36 11.95
C ALA A 66 6.11 3.85 11.79
N GLU A 67 6.52 4.26 10.59
CA GLU A 67 6.89 5.65 10.27
C GLU A 67 5.76 6.43 9.58
N ALA A 68 4.54 5.87 9.54
CA ALA A 68 3.42 6.54 8.91
C ALA A 68 3.04 7.84 9.67
N PRO A 69 2.70 8.93 8.95
CA PRO A 69 2.16 10.13 9.58
C PRO A 69 0.89 9.84 10.39
N ASP A 70 0.68 10.58 11.50
CA ASP A 70 -0.47 10.40 12.40
C ASP A 70 -1.83 10.60 11.70
N GLU A 71 -1.87 11.37 10.62
CA GLU A 71 -3.06 11.62 9.81
C GLU A 71 -3.47 10.43 8.94
N ILE A 72 -2.61 9.43 8.80
CA ILE A 72 -2.80 8.27 7.94
C ILE A 72 -2.98 7.01 8.78
N GLU A 73 -4.11 6.34 8.63
CA GLU A 73 -4.31 5.01 9.20
C GLU A 73 -3.63 3.97 8.30
N ALA A 74 -2.33 3.74 8.53
CA ALA A 74 -1.53 2.78 7.78
C ALA A 74 -1.55 1.40 8.47
N THR A 75 -1.93 0.36 7.74
CA THR A 75 -1.93 -1.02 8.24
C THR A 75 -1.41 -2.00 7.18
N THR A 76 -0.95 -3.16 7.63
CA THR A 76 -0.48 -4.23 6.74
C THR A 76 -1.65 -5.10 6.29
N LEU A 77 -1.73 -5.38 4.99
CA LEU A 77 -2.73 -6.27 4.41
C LEU A 77 -2.55 -7.71 4.92
N GLU A 78 -3.62 -8.31 5.42
CA GLU A 78 -3.61 -9.72 5.80
C GLU A 78 -3.56 -10.65 4.58
N MET A 79 -2.38 -11.25 4.36
CA MET A 79 -2.19 -12.27 3.34
C MET A 79 -0.92 -13.11 3.59
N PRO A 80 -0.87 -14.36 3.12
CA PRO A 80 0.37 -15.14 3.15
C PRO A 80 1.41 -14.58 2.18
N VAL A 81 2.67 -14.54 2.65
CA VAL A 81 3.85 -14.13 1.87
C VAL A 81 4.66 -15.36 1.46
N GLU A 82 4.74 -15.59 0.15
CA GLU A 82 5.45 -16.73 -0.46
C GLU A 82 6.77 -16.29 -1.11
N GLU A 83 7.08 -14.99 -1.13
CA GLU A 83 8.26 -14.38 -1.76
C GLU A 83 8.31 -14.62 -3.28
N THR A 84 7.15 -14.64 -3.92
CA THR A 84 7.04 -14.80 -5.38
C THR A 84 6.32 -13.61 -6.01
N ALA A 85 6.43 -13.49 -7.34
CA ALA A 85 5.66 -12.50 -8.10
C ALA A 85 4.13 -12.68 -7.95
N ALA A 86 3.65 -13.83 -7.46
CA ALA A 86 2.24 -14.04 -7.17
C ALA A 86 1.76 -13.19 -5.99
N ASP A 87 2.63 -12.86 -5.02
CA ASP A 87 2.29 -12.06 -3.84
C ASP A 87 1.76 -10.67 -4.25
N THR A 88 2.47 -10.00 -5.15
CA THR A 88 2.03 -8.72 -5.74
C THR A 88 0.66 -8.83 -6.42
N ARG A 89 0.39 -9.92 -7.15
CA ARG A 89 -0.91 -10.11 -7.80
C ARG A 89 -2.03 -10.37 -6.81
N ARG A 90 -1.77 -11.15 -5.76
CA ARG A 90 -2.73 -11.42 -4.67
C ARG A 90 -3.05 -10.15 -3.90
N ALA A 91 -2.04 -9.34 -3.56
CA ALA A 91 -2.23 -8.05 -2.91
C ALA A 91 -3.12 -7.12 -3.74
N ALA A 92 -2.81 -6.98 -5.04
CA ALA A 92 -3.62 -6.17 -5.95
C ALA A 92 -5.08 -6.65 -6.07
N ALA A 93 -5.33 -7.96 -5.99
CA ALA A 93 -6.69 -8.51 -5.98
C ALA A 93 -7.43 -8.17 -4.67
N ARG A 94 -6.77 -8.36 -3.53
CA ARG A 94 -7.32 -8.04 -2.21
C ARG A 94 -7.64 -6.56 -2.03
N PHE A 95 -6.80 -5.66 -2.54
CA PHE A 95 -7.08 -4.23 -2.50
C PHE A 95 -8.34 -3.86 -3.26
N ARG A 96 -8.60 -4.48 -4.42
CA ARG A 96 -9.85 -4.27 -5.16
C ARG A 96 -11.07 -4.72 -4.37
N GLU A 97 -10.97 -5.87 -3.70
CA GLU A 97 -12.05 -6.40 -2.85
C GLU A 97 -12.33 -5.45 -1.67
N ALA A 98 -11.30 -4.93 -1.00
CA ALA A 98 -11.45 -4.01 0.12
C ALA A 98 -12.12 -2.67 -0.27
N VAL A 99 -11.75 -2.11 -1.42
CA VAL A 99 -12.36 -0.87 -1.95
C VAL A 99 -13.83 -1.10 -2.34
N ASP A 100 -14.17 -2.27 -2.90
CA ASP A 100 -15.55 -2.61 -3.23
C ASP A 100 -16.46 -2.73 -1.99
N VAL A 101 -15.94 -3.26 -0.87
CA VAL A 101 -16.67 -3.33 0.40
C VAL A 101 -16.87 -1.93 1.00
N GLY A 102 -15.81 -1.13 1.08
CA GLY A 102 -15.89 0.24 1.61
C GLY A 102 -16.83 1.13 0.79
N HIS A 103 -16.90 0.96 -0.54
CA HIS A 103 -17.85 1.70 -1.36
C HIS A 103 -19.31 1.28 -1.11
N ARG A 104 -19.58 0.00 -0.82
CA ARG A 104 -20.93 -0.48 -0.47
C ARG A 104 -21.39 0.06 0.88
N ASP A 105 -20.52 0.06 1.88
CA ASP A 105 -20.86 0.57 3.22
C ASP A 105 -21.10 2.09 3.19
N ALA A 106 -20.29 2.84 2.45
CA ALA A 106 -20.52 4.28 2.23
C ALA A 106 -21.85 4.57 1.50
N ARG A 107 -22.24 3.74 0.52
CA ARG A 107 -23.54 3.88 -0.16
C ARG A 107 -24.72 3.54 0.78
N HIS A 108 -24.55 2.61 1.70
CA HIS A 108 -25.59 2.26 2.68
C HIS A 108 -25.83 3.40 3.69
N LEU A 109 -24.76 4.03 4.16
CA LEU A 109 -24.84 5.16 5.11
C LEU A 109 -25.35 6.47 4.45
N GLY A 110 -25.14 6.65 3.15
CA GLY A 110 -25.69 7.79 2.38
C GLY A 110 -27.20 7.73 2.12
N GLY A 111 -27.88 6.61 2.45
CA GLY A 111 -29.31 6.41 2.20
C GLY A 111 -30.27 6.85 3.33
N LEU A 112 -29.75 7.20 4.52
CA LEU A 112 -30.55 7.51 5.71
C LEU A 112 -30.66 9.02 5.98
N GLY A 113 -30.94 9.80 4.93
CA GLY A 113 -30.89 11.26 5.01
C GLY A 113 -31.90 12.01 4.15
N ARG A 114 -33.15 11.54 4.05
CA ARG A 114 -34.31 12.37 3.68
C ARG A 114 -35.58 11.84 4.34
N VAL A 115 -35.86 12.32 5.54
CA VAL A 115 -37.23 12.42 6.05
C VAL A 115 -37.43 13.90 6.34
N GLY A 116 -38.32 14.52 5.57
CA GLY A 116 -38.72 15.91 5.74
C GLY A 116 -39.73 16.09 6.87
#